data_AF-A0AAW8KYC0-F1
#
_entry.id   AF-A0AAW8KYC0-F1
#
_cell.length_a   1.000
_cell.length_b   1.000
_cell.length_c   1.000
_cell.angle_alpha   90.00
_cell.angle_beta   90.00
_cell.angle_gamma   90.00
#
_symmetry.space_group_name_H-M   'P 1'
#
loop_
_entity.id
_entity.type
_entity.pdbx_description
1 polymer ?
#
loop_
_entity_poly.entity_id
_entity_poly.type
_entity_poly.pdbx_seq_one_letter_code
_entity_poly.pdbx_strand_id
1 'polypeptide(L)'
;GKVKLFCVGDDAQSIYGFRGADFENIHSFKERIPDAEVLTLALNYRSTQEILDLSNWLLAHSPIDYQKQLQAHRGQGQKPQLHLFGNEFEEANWIAQDLITRHQQGANWHDHMVLVRSGYSAR
;
A
#
# COMPACT_ATOMS: atom_id res chain seq x y z
N GLY A 1 33.79 16.35 -12.71
CA GLY A 1 32.50 17.09 -12.74
C GLY A 1 31.67 16.68 -11.53
N LYS A 2 30.88 17.59 -10.96
CA LYS A 2 29.93 17.24 -9.87
C LYS A 2 28.79 16.39 -10.46
N VAL A 3 28.55 15.22 -9.89
CA VAL A 3 27.41 14.37 -10.23
C VAL A 3 26.20 14.83 -9.42
N LYS A 4 25.04 14.94 -10.06
CA LYS A 4 23.75 15.19 -9.39
C LYS A 4 22.94 13.90 -9.42
N LEU A 5 22.51 13.43 -8.26
CA LEU A 5 21.69 12.23 -8.10
C LEU A 5 20.35 12.64 -7.48
N PHE A 6 19.26 12.12 -8.03
CA PHE A 6 17.92 12.27 -7.48
C PHE A 6 17.25 10.90 -7.47
N CYS A 7 16.76 10.49 -6.29
CA CYS A 7 16.15 9.19 -6.07
C CYS A 7 14.80 9.37 -5.39
N VAL A 8 13.86 8.48 -5.69
CA VAL A 8 12.55 8.39 -5.02
C VAL A 8 12.36 6.95 -4.61
N GLY A 9 11.84 6.74 -3.40
CA GLY A 9 11.57 5.41 -2.88
C GLY A 9 10.65 5.46 -1.68
N ASP A 10 10.11 4.29 -1.33
CA ASP A 10 9.32 4.05 -0.14
C ASP A 10 9.83 2.75 0.49
N ASP A 11 10.49 2.88 1.62
CA ASP A 11 11.04 1.78 2.43
C ASP A 11 9.96 0.81 2.91
N ALA A 12 8.78 1.31 3.27
CA ALA A 12 7.62 0.52 3.65
C ALA A 12 6.99 -0.28 2.49
N GLN A 13 7.42 -0.02 1.25
CA GLN A 13 6.96 -0.74 0.04
C GLN A 13 8.04 -1.63 -0.57
N SER A 14 9.13 -1.91 0.16
CA SER A 14 10.18 -2.83 -0.30
C SER A 14 9.75 -4.30 -0.19
N ILE A 15 9.00 -4.79 -1.20
CA ILE A 15 8.47 -6.17 -1.21
C ILE A 15 9.35 -7.18 -1.98
N TYR A 16 10.47 -6.74 -2.53
CA TYR A 16 11.37 -7.57 -3.35
C TYR A 16 12.60 -8.12 -2.58
N GLY A 17 12.54 -8.17 -1.24
CA GLY A 17 13.64 -8.69 -0.41
C GLY A 17 14.10 -10.09 -0.81
N PHE A 18 13.18 -10.95 -1.25
CA PHE A 18 13.49 -12.29 -1.77
C PHE A 18 14.36 -12.32 -3.04
N ARG A 19 14.51 -11.17 -3.72
CA ARG A 19 15.40 -10.99 -4.89
C ARG A 19 16.62 -10.12 -4.58
N GLY A 20 16.91 -9.90 -3.30
CA GLY A 20 18.06 -9.10 -2.85
C GLY A 20 17.81 -7.60 -2.83
N ALA A 21 16.54 -7.15 -2.90
CA ALA A 21 16.24 -5.74 -2.63
C ALA A 21 16.45 -5.46 -1.13
N ASP A 22 17.22 -4.43 -0.83
CA ASP A 22 17.56 -4.07 0.54
C ASP A 22 17.02 -2.68 0.86
N PHE A 23 16.13 -2.60 1.86
CA PHE A 23 15.51 -1.37 2.32
C PHE A 23 16.53 -0.44 2.99
N GLU A 24 17.65 -0.98 3.49
CA GLU A 24 18.75 -0.19 4.07
C GLU A 24 19.34 0.79 3.06
N ASN A 25 19.19 0.56 1.76
CA ASN A 25 19.66 1.52 0.74
C ASN A 25 18.94 2.87 0.83
N ILE A 26 17.66 2.88 1.23
CA ILE A 26 16.91 4.12 1.46
C ILE A 26 17.25 4.68 2.84
N HIS A 27 17.31 3.82 3.86
CA HIS A 27 17.54 4.26 5.24
C HIS A 27 18.94 4.87 5.46
N SER A 28 19.97 4.27 4.86
CA SER A 28 21.37 4.73 4.93
C SER A 28 21.74 5.78 3.86
N PHE A 29 20.77 6.27 3.07
CA PHE A 29 21.07 7.13 1.93
C PHE A 29 21.84 8.40 2.34
N LYS A 30 21.45 9.01 3.46
CA LYS A 30 22.10 10.21 3.99
C LYS A 30 23.50 9.94 4.56
N GLU A 31 23.77 8.72 5.02
CA GLU A 31 25.11 8.31 5.46
C GLU A 31 26.05 8.13 4.26
N ARG A 32 25.52 7.57 3.16
CA ARG A 32 26.28 7.34 1.92
C ARG A 32 26.51 8.62 1.12
N ILE A 33 25.56 9.56 1.18
CA ILE A 33 25.63 10.86 0.51
C ILE A 33 25.35 11.95 1.55
N PRO A 34 26.36 12.38 2.32
CA PRO A 34 26.19 13.31 3.45
C PRO A 34 25.54 14.65 3.06
N ASP A 35 25.80 15.14 1.85
CA ASP A 35 25.27 16.40 1.32
C ASP A 35 23.85 16.26 0.72
N ALA A 36 23.22 15.09 0.83
CA ALA A 36 21.89 14.85 0.27
C ALA A 36 20.79 15.56 1.08
N GLU A 37 19.87 16.20 0.36
CA GLU A 37 18.60 16.66 0.90
C GLU A 37 17.58 15.52 0.90
N VAL A 38 16.86 15.34 2.01
CA VAL A 38 15.81 14.32 2.15
C VAL A 38 14.48 15.03 2.33
N LEU A 39 13.54 14.73 1.43
CA LEU A 39 12.18 15.27 1.45
C LEU A 39 11.18 14.14 1.70
N THR A 40 10.52 14.16 2.84
CA THR A 40 9.49 13.17 3.20
C THR A 40 8.10 13.67 2.78
N LEU A 41 7.41 12.88 1.96
CA LEU A 41 6.05 13.18 1.52
C LEU A 41 5.04 12.35 2.32
N ALA A 42 4.36 12.98 3.27
CA ALA A 42 3.36 12.32 4.14
C ALA A 42 1.91 12.47 3.66
N LEU A 43 1.65 13.42 2.75
CA LEU A 43 0.30 13.69 2.25
C LEU A 43 -0.04 12.74 1.09
N ASN A 44 -1.05 11.90 1.29
CA ASN A 44 -1.52 10.92 0.32
C ASN A 44 -2.76 11.43 -0.42
N TYR A 45 -2.68 11.45 -1.76
CA TYR A 45 -3.75 11.93 -2.65
C TYR A 45 -4.61 10.81 -3.24
N ARG A 46 -4.27 9.55 -2.98
CA ARG A 46 -4.93 8.36 -3.55
C ARG A 46 -6.05 7.83 -2.67
N SER A 47 -5.77 7.66 -1.37
CA SER A 47 -6.62 6.94 -0.43
C SER A 47 -7.37 7.88 0.51
N THR A 48 -8.48 7.41 1.07
CA THR A 48 -9.22 8.09 2.15
C THR A 48 -8.55 7.81 3.50
N GLN A 49 -8.89 8.62 4.51
CA GLN A 49 -8.25 8.55 5.82
C GLN A 49 -8.39 7.18 6.49
N GLU A 50 -9.52 6.50 6.36
CA GLU A 50 -9.78 5.20 7.00
C GLU A 50 -8.92 4.07 6.41
N ILE A 51 -8.59 4.15 5.11
CA ILE A 51 -7.62 3.24 4.47
C ILE A 51 -6.21 3.53 5.00
N LEU A 52 -5.86 4.82 5.14
CA LEU A 52 -4.56 5.22 5.65
C LEU A 52 -4.40 4.92 7.15
N ASP A 53 -5.46 5.01 7.94
CA ASP A 53 -5.44 4.68 9.36
C ASP A 53 -5.12 3.20 9.56
N LEU A 54 -5.75 2.31 8.77
CA LEU A 54 -5.40 0.88 8.77
C LEU A 54 -3.94 0.66 8.35
N SER A 55 -3.47 1.39 7.33
CA SER A 55 -2.10 1.28 6.83
C SER A 55 -1.08 1.76 7.87
N ASN A 56 -1.30 2.93 8.48
CA ASN A 56 -0.47 3.50 9.54
C ASN A 56 -0.45 2.60 10.77
N TRP A 57 -1.61 2.06 11.17
CA TRP A 57 -1.71 1.09 12.26
C TRP A 57 -0.85 -0.14 11.97
N LEU A 58 -0.96 -0.73 10.76
CA LEU A 58 -0.15 -1.89 10.39
C LEU A 58 1.36 -1.59 10.42
N LEU A 59 1.79 -0.44 9.90
CA LEU A 59 3.19 -0.03 9.89
C LEU A 59 3.74 0.19 11.31
N ALA A 60 2.93 0.70 12.24
CA ALA A 60 3.33 0.90 13.63
C ALA A 60 3.62 -0.42 14.39
N HIS A 61 3.17 -1.57 13.88
CA HIS A 61 3.49 -2.89 14.44
C HIS A 61 4.78 -3.48 13.85
N SER A 62 5.38 -2.83 12.85
CA SER A 62 6.64 -3.30 12.26
C SER A 62 7.80 -3.09 13.23
N PRO A 63 8.81 -3.99 13.26
CA PRO A 63 10.04 -3.73 13.99
C PRO A 63 10.90 -2.63 13.34
N ILE A 64 10.58 -2.21 12.11
CA ILE A 64 11.25 -1.13 11.39
C ILE A 64 10.50 0.18 11.64
N ASP A 65 11.23 1.22 12.04
CA ASP A 65 10.68 2.58 12.17
C ASP A 65 10.78 3.33 10.83
N TYR A 66 9.62 3.51 10.19
CA TYR A 66 9.50 4.20 8.89
C TYR A 66 9.40 5.73 9.02
N GLN A 67 9.34 6.28 10.24
CA GLN A 67 9.38 7.72 10.53
C GLN A 67 8.40 8.59 9.72
N LYS A 68 7.25 8.03 9.33
CA LYS A 68 6.22 8.75 8.58
C LYS A 68 4.84 8.26 8.97
N GLN A 69 3.92 9.21 9.04
CA GLN A 69 2.50 8.95 9.24
C GLN A 69 1.73 9.57 8.08
N LEU A 70 1.01 8.74 7.33
CA LEU A 70 0.29 9.18 6.14
C LEU A 70 -1.00 9.91 6.51
N GLN A 71 -1.27 11.03 5.85
CA GLN A 71 -2.51 11.80 6.01
C GLN A 71 -3.23 11.90 4.66
N ALA A 72 -4.56 11.78 4.66
CA ALA A 72 -5.35 11.79 3.43
C ALA A 72 -5.67 13.22 3.00
N HIS A 73 -5.36 13.55 1.75
CA HIS A 73 -5.87 14.76 1.12
C HIS A 73 -7.36 14.62 0.73
N ARG A 74 -7.79 13.41 0.34
CA ARG A 74 -9.18 13.12 -0.07
C ARG A 74 -10.20 13.21 1.07
N GLY A 75 -9.73 13.26 2.33
CA GLY A 75 -10.59 13.27 3.51
C GLY A 75 -11.11 11.89 3.89
N GLN A 76 -12.29 11.88 4.52
CA GLN A 76 -12.96 10.69 5.05
C GLN A 76 -13.64 9.87 3.95
N GLY A 77 -13.87 8.59 4.25
CA GLY A 77 -14.39 7.59 3.35
C GLY A 77 -14.91 6.36 4.11
N GLN A 78 -15.02 5.24 3.38
CA GLN A 78 -15.53 4.00 3.97
C GLN A 78 -14.43 3.25 4.70
N LYS A 79 -14.75 2.74 5.89
CA LYS A 79 -13.85 1.88 6.65
C LYS A 79 -13.62 0.55 5.91
N PRO A 80 -12.37 0.06 5.80
CA PRO A 80 -12.09 -1.28 5.29
C PRO A 80 -12.87 -2.36 6.07
N GLN A 81 -13.41 -3.33 5.36
CA GLN A 81 -14.17 -4.45 5.93
C GLN A 81 -13.32 -5.72 5.94
N LEU A 82 -13.43 -6.51 7.01
CA LEU A 82 -12.86 -7.85 7.11
C LEU A 82 -14.01 -8.85 7.12
N HIS A 83 -14.04 -9.73 6.13
CA HIS A 83 -14.99 -10.84 6.03
C HIS A 83 -14.25 -12.16 6.25
N LEU A 84 -14.89 -13.10 6.94
CA LEU A 84 -14.36 -14.45 7.17
C LEU A 84 -15.32 -15.46 6.54
N PHE A 85 -14.79 -16.37 5.74
CA PHE A 85 -15.56 -17.37 5.00
C PHE A 85 -15.18 -18.78 5.43
N GLY A 86 -16.09 -19.74 5.27
CA GLY A 86 -15.83 -21.13 5.62
C GLY A 86 -14.90 -21.83 4.64
N ASN A 87 -14.83 -21.35 3.39
CA ASN A 87 -13.97 -21.86 2.33
C ASN A 87 -13.80 -20.82 1.20
N GLU A 88 -12.90 -21.12 0.27
CA GLU A 88 -12.56 -20.27 -0.89
C GLU A 88 -13.72 -20.08 -1.87
N PHE A 89 -14.63 -21.05 -2.03
CA PHE A 89 -15.78 -20.93 -2.92
C PHE A 89 -16.82 -19.94 -2.38
N GLU A 90 -17.03 -19.93 -1.05
CA GLU A 90 -17.88 -18.93 -0.39
C GLU A 90 -17.32 -17.52 -0.53
N GLU A 91 -16.02 -17.35 -0.32
CA GLU A 91 -15.33 -16.07 -0.52
C GLU A 91 -15.47 -15.59 -1.98
N ALA A 92 -15.19 -16.45 -2.96
CA ALA A 92 -15.29 -16.11 -4.38
C ALA A 92 -16.72 -15.73 -4.78
N ASN A 93 -17.73 -16.48 -4.33
CA ASN A 93 -19.13 -16.17 -4.58
C ASN A 93 -19.55 -14.84 -3.96
N TRP A 94 -19.10 -14.56 -2.73
CA TRP A 94 -19.38 -13.29 -2.08
C TRP A 94 -18.76 -12.11 -2.84
N ILE A 95 -17.49 -12.22 -3.24
CA ILE A 95 -16.80 -11.19 -4.04
C ILE A 95 -17.55 -10.95 -5.35
N ALA A 96 -17.91 -12.00 -6.09
CA ALA A 96 -18.64 -11.86 -7.34
C ALA A 96 -19.98 -11.14 -7.16
N GLN A 97 -20.73 -11.49 -6.11
CA GLN A 97 -22.01 -10.86 -5.81
C GLN A 97 -21.87 -9.40 -5.38
N ASP A 98 -20.84 -9.05 -4.59
CA ASP A 98 -20.54 -7.67 -4.21
C ASP A 98 -20.20 -6.81 -5.44
N LEU A 99 -19.36 -7.31 -6.35
CA LEU A 99 -19.02 -6.63 -7.60
C LEU A 99 -20.25 -6.42 -8.50
N ILE A 100 -21.11 -7.44 -8.66
CA ILE A 100 -22.38 -7.31 -9.40
C ILE A 100 -23.26 -6.23 -8.78
N THR A 101 -23.37 -6.23 -7.45
CA THR A 101 -24.20 -5.26 -6.71
C THR A 101 -23.69 -3.83 -6.92
N ARG A 102 -22.37 -3.60 -6.83
CA ARG A 102 -21.75 -2.29 -7.10
C ARG A 102 -21.93 -1.84 -8.55
N HIS A 103 -21.82 -2.77 -9.50
CA HIS A 103 -22.07 -2.46 -10.90
C HIS A 103 -23.51 -2.03 -11.15
N GLN A 104 -24.48 -2.72 -10.54
CA GLN A 104 -25.90 -2.33 -10.58
C GLN A 104 -26.15 -0.96 -9.94
N GLN A 105 -25.30 -0.54 -9.00
CA GLN A 105 -25.32 0.81 -8.39
C GLN A 105 -24.57 1.87 -9.22
N GLY A 106 -24.03 1.51 -10.38
CA GLY A 106 -23.44 2.44 -11.36
C GLY A 106 -21.90 2.47 -11.39
N ALA A 107 -21.20 1.65 -10.60
CA ALA A 107 -19.74 1.54 -10.70
C ALA A 107 -19.33 0.78 -11.97
N ASN A 108 -18.19 1.11 -12.59
CA ASN A 108 -17.71 0.36 -13.75
C ASN A 108 -16.89 -0.85 -13.32
N TRP A 109 -16.84 -1.88 -14.17
CA TRP A 109 -15.99 -3.05 -13.90
C TRP A 109 -14.52 -2.71 -13.70
N HIS A 110 -13.99 -1.75 -14.47
CA HIS A 110 -12.59 -1.33 -14.39
C HIS A 110 -12.24 -0.51 -13.13
N ASP A 111 -13.25 -0.08 -12.35
CA ASP A 111 -13.04 0.58 -11.06
C ASP A 111 -12.71 -0.43 -9.93
N HIS A 112 -12.76 -1.75 -10.22
CA HIS A 112 -12.56 -2.82 -9.25
C HIS A 112 -11.30 -3.64 -9.56
N MET A 113 -10.63 -4.11 -8.51
CA MET A 113 -9.45 -4.96 -8.62
C MET A 113 -9.43 -5.99 -7.48
N VAL A 114 -9.22 -7.26 -7.83
CA VAL A 114 -9.00 -8.36 -6.86
C VAL A 114 -7.51 -8.67 -6.81
N LEU A 115 -6.90 -8.54 -5.64
CA LEU A 115 -5.49 -8.84 -5.40
C LEU A 115 -5.38 -10.12 -4.59
N VAL A 116 -4.54 -11.05 -5.05
CA VAL A 116 -4.27 -12.31 -4.35
C VAL A 116 -2.77 -12.51 -4.15
N ARG A 117 -2.40 -13.30 -3.13
CA ARG A 117 -0.99 -13.52 -2.79
C ARG A 117 -0.25 -14.39 -3.80
N SER A 118 -0.94 -15.36 -4.40
CA SER A 118 -0.37 -16.37 -5.29
C SER A 118 -1.28 -16.63 -6.48
N GLY A 119 -0.71 -17.07 -7.60
CA GLY A 119 -1.50 -17.44 -8.79
C GLY A 119 -2.37 -18.68 -8.58
N TYR A 120 -2.10 -19.50 -7.55
CA TYR A 120 -2.98 -20.60 -7.16
C TYR A 120 -4.31 -20.06 -6.59
N SER A 121 -4.24 -19.04 -5.76
CA SER A 121 -5.40 -18.35 -5.17
C SER A 121 -6.24 -17.56 -6.18
N ALA A 122 -5.76 -17.38 -7.40
CA ALA A 122 -6.48 -16.68 -8.47
C ALA A 122 -7.32 -17.61 -9.36
N ARG A 123 -7.16 -18.93 -9.20
CA ARG A 123 -7.85 -19.95 -10.00
C ARG A 123 -9.23 -20.20 -9.43
#